data_AF-A0A954UVU5-F1
#
_entry.id   AF-A0A954UVU5-F1
#
_cell.length_a   1.000
_cell.length_b   1.000
_cell.length_c   1.000
_cell.angle_alpha   90.00
_cell.angle_beta   90.00
_cell.angle_gamma   90.00
#
_symmetry.space_group_name_H-M   'P 1'
#
loop_
_entity.id
_entity.type
_entity.pdbx_description
1 polymer ?
#
loop_
_entity_poly.entity_id
_entity_poly.type
_entity_poly.pdbx_seq_one_letter_code
_entity_poly.pdbx_strand_id
1 'polypeptide(L)'
;MSQHGSRPRTGRRLAASLAVLIALGAATASATDLSGTWTGEWRSCVTGHHGPLRAKFCRVDACHYQVTFCGRFAKLVPFRYAVTLRIVQDGDTVVLAGSQKLGRLMGDYHYRATANGCVFHSNYCSKKDHGYFHLERR
;
A
#
# COMPACT_ATOMS: atom_id res chain seq x y z
N MET A 1 -71.96 6.91 60.74
CA MET A 1 -71.45 8.12 60.06
C MET A 1 -69.99 8.32 60.46
N SER A 2 -69.07 8.12 59.53
CA SER A 2 -67.87 8.96 59.32
C SER A 2 -67.03 8.35 58.21
N GLN A 3 -66.70 9.21 57.25
CA GLN A 3 -66.13 8.89 55.95
C GLN A 3 -64.61 8.89 55.94
N HIS A 4 -64.08 8.25 54.89
CA HIS A 4 -62.95 8.69 54.05
C HIS A 4 -61.53 8.66 54.64
N GLY A 5 -60.69 7.84 54.01
CA GLY A 5 -59.24 7.86 54.15
C GLY A 5 -58.57 7.18 52.96
N SER A 6 -58.69 7.75 51.76
CA SER A 6 -57.95 7.37 50.56
C SER A 6 -56.45 7.64 50.74
N ARG A 7 -55.59 6.68 50.37
CA ARG A 7 -54.16 6.94 50.12
C ARG A 7 -53.72 6.42 48.75
N PRO A 8 -52.86 7.18 48.05
CA PRO A 8 -52.67 7.07 46.61
C PRO A 8 -51.75 5.91 46.18
N ARG A 9 -52.04 5.39 44.99
CA ARG A 9 -51.19 4.45 44.24
C ARG A 9 -49.92 5.18 43.77
N THR A 10 -48.77 4.79 44.29
CA THR A 10 -47.46 5.28 43.87
C THR A 10 -47.14 4.74 42.48
N GLY A 11 -47.36 5.56 41.45
CA GLY A 11 -47.02 5.26 40.07
C GLY A 11 -45.50 5.20 39.90
N ARG A 12 -44.98 4.00 39.62
CA ARG A 12 -43.58 3.79 39.24
C ARG A 12 -43.42 4.25 37.79
N ARG A 13 -43.01 5.49 37.57
CA ARG A 13 -42.61 5.97 36.24
C ARG A 13 -41.21 5.43 35.94
N LEU A 14 -41.14 4.38 35.12
CA LEU A 14 -39.90 3.94 34.48
C LEU A 14 -39.55 5.00 33.42
N ALA A 15 -38.48 5.77 33.67
CA ALA A 15 -37.87 6.57 32.63
C ALA A 15 -37.07 5.63 31.72
N ALA A 16 -37.53 5.44 30.48
CA ALA A 16 -36.78 4.73 29.46
C ALA A 16 -35.82 5.72 28.78
N SER A 17 -34.53 5.62 29.10
CA SER A 17 -33.48 6.37 28.42
C SER A 17 -33.19 5.73 27.06
N LEU A 18 -33.61 6.37 25.98
CA LEU A 18 -33.28 5.95 24.61
C LEU A 18 -31.87 6.47 24.28
N ALA A 19 -30.86 5.62 24.43
CA ALA A 19 -29.53 5.90 23.91
C ALA A 19 -29.52 5.65 22.39
N VAL A 20 -29.58 6.72 21.61
CA VAL A 20 -29.38 6.65 20.15
C VAL A 20 -27.87 6.55 19.90
N LEU A 21 -27.39 5.34 19.61
CA LEU A 21 -26.03 5.12 19.13
C LEU A 21 -25.99 5.49 17.65
N ILE A 22 -25.52 6.70 17.35
CA ILE A 22 -25.16 7.09 15.98
C ILE A 22 -23.85 6.38 15.65
N ALA A 23 -23.93 5.23 14.98
CA ALA A 23 -22.76 4.63 14.36
C ALA A 23 -22.35 5.52 13.17
N LEU A 24 -21.35 6.39 13.38
CA LEU A 24 -20.65 7.01 12.25
C LEU A 24 -19.97 5.88 11.48
N GLY A 25 -20.54 5.53 10.32
CA GLY A 25 -19.88 4.68 9.36
C GLY A 25 -18.61 5.39 8.90
N ALA A 26 -17.46 5.01 9.45
CA ALA A 26 -16.18 5.36 8.85
C ALA A 26 -16.17 4.75 7.45
N ALA A 27 -16.29 5.58 6.42
CA ALA A 27 -16.02 5.15 5.07
C ALA A 27 -14.57 4.67 5.03
N THR A 28 -14.38 3.35 5.00
CA THR A 28 -13.07 2.78 4.72
C THR A 28 -12.76 3.14 3.28
N ALA A 29 -12.02 4.23 3.06
CA ALA A 29 -11.41 4.49 1.76
C ALA A 29 -10.60 3.25 1.39
N SER A 30 -11.05 2.52 0.37
CA SER A 30 -10.37 1.31 -0.07
C SER A 30 -9.03 1.74 -0.67
N ALA A 31 -7.94 1.23 -0.12
CA ALA A 31 -6.62 1.55 -0.65
C ALA A 31 -6.47 1.04 -2.08
N THR A 32 -5.71 1.77 -2.90
CA THR A 32 -5.51 1.41 -4.30
C THR A 32 -4.83 0.06 -4.43
N ASP A 33 -5.48 -0.89 -5.12
CA ASP A 33 -4.87 -2.17 -5.45
C ASP A 33 -3.91 -2.03 -6.64
N LEU A 34 -2.63 -2.29 -6.40
CA LEU A 34 -1.57 -2.24 -7.42
C LEU A 34 -1.49 -3.52 -8.25
N SER A 35 -2.25 -4.57 -7.91
CA SER A 35 -2.23 -5.85 -8.61
C SER A 35 -2.52 -5.68 -10.11
N GLY A 36 -1.77 -6.40 -10.95
CA GLY A 36 -1.90 -6.30 -12.40
C GLY A 36 -0.56 -6.24 -13.13
N THR A 37 -0.64 -5.87 -14.41
CA THR A 37 0.53 -5.77 -15.29
C THR A 37 0.90 -4.31 -15.51
N TRP A 38 2.20 -4.06 -15.51
CA TRP A 38 2.81 -2.75 -15.60
C TRP A 38 3.93 -2.77 -16.63
N THR A 39 4.12 -1.67 -17.34
CA THR A 39 5.16 -1.53 -18.36
C THR A 39 5.80 -0.16 -18.34
N GLY A 40 7.08 -0.06 -18.65
CA GLY A 40 7.81 1.20 -18.72
C GLY A 40 9.30 0.94 -18.82
N GLU A 41 10.09 1.64 -18.00
CA GLU A 41 11.55 1.61 -18.08
C GLU A 41 12.25 1.54 -16.71
N TRP A 42 13.51 1.14 -16.77
CA TRP A 42 14.47 1.30 -15.68
C TRP A 42 15.63 2.18 -16.16
N ARG A 43 16.25 2.94 -15.26
CA ARG A 43 17.47 3.72 -15.52
C ARG A 43 18.43 3.66 -14.34
N SER A 44 19.72 3.47 -14.64
CA SER A 44 20.86 3.75 -13.76
C SER A 44 21.35 5.17 -14.02
N CYS A 45 21.39 6.00 -12.98
CA CYS A 45 21.91 7.36 -13.04
C CYS A 45 23.44 7.42 -12.93
N VAL A 46 24.10 6.33 -12.51
CA VAL A 46 25.57 6.25 -12.44
C VAL A 46 26.16 5.88 -13.80
N THR A 47 25.57 4.90 -14.49
CA THR A 47 26.12 4.38 -15.76
C THR A 47 25.40 4.91 -17.00
N GLY A 48 24.23 5.53 -16.84
CA GLY A 48 23.36 5.93 -17.94
C GLY A 48 22.63 4.77 -18.63
N HIS A 49 22.92 3.51 -18.24
CA HIS A 49 22.19 2.37 -18.77
C HIS A 49 20.72 2.44 -18.39
N HIS A 50 19.87 2.08 -19.35
CA HIS A 50 18.43 2.05 -19.20
C HIS A 50 17.85 1.01 -20.14
N GLY A 51 16.58 0.67 -19.95
CA GLY A 51 15.91 -0.25 -20.84
C GLY A 51 14.46 -0.50 -20.46
N PRO A 52 13.75 -1.28 -21.29
CA PRO A 52 12.36 -1.61 -21.04
C PRO A 52 12.25 -2.47 -19.78
N LEU A 53 11.19 -2.24 -19.04
CA LEU A 53 10.83 -2.96 -17.84
C LEU A 53 9.34 -3.30 -17.89
N ARG A 54 9.01 -4.54 -17.59
CA ARG A 54 7.65 -4.98 -17.30
C ARG A 54 7.61 -5.49 -15.88
N ALA A 55 6.46 -5.34 -15.23
CA ALA A 55 6.23 -5.91 -13.92
C ALA A 55 4.83 -6.52 -13.82
N LYS A 56 4.72 -7.60 -13.04
CA LYS A 56 3.44 -8.16 -12.62
C LYS A 56 3.37 -8.09 -11.11
N PHE A 57 2.41 -7.33 -10.61
CA PHE A 57 2.14 -7.13 -9.19
C PHE A 57 1.03 -8.08 -8.75
N CYS A 58 1.20 -8.70 -7.59
CA CYS A 58 0.23 -9.57 -6.95
C CYS A 58 0.20 -9.24 -5.46
N ARG A 59 -0.92 -8.71 -4.95
CA ARG A 59 -1.07 -8.49 -3.51
C ARG A 59 -1.04 -9.84 -2.79
N VAL A 60 -0.18 -9.97 -1.77
CA VAL A 60 -0.01 -11.21 -1.01
C VAL A 60 -0.76 -11.10 0.33
N ASP A 61 -0.67 -9.93 0.96
CA ASP A 61 -1.35 -9.62 2.21
C ASP A 61 -1.60 -8.10 2.33
N ALA A 62 -2.01 -7.65 3.51
CA ALA A 62 -2.30 -6.25 3.77
C ALA A 62 -1.07 -5.33 3.60
N CYS A 63 0.14 -5.85 3.79
CA CYS A 63 1.39 -5.11 3.86
C CYS A 63 2.34 -5.41 2.70
N HIS A 64 2.04 -6.36 1.81
CA HIS A 64 3.00 -6.83 0.82
C HIS A 64 2.42 -7.07 -0.58
N TYR A 65 3.25 -6.76 -1.58
CA TYR A 65 3.08 -7.18 -2.96
C TYR A 65 4.25 -8.08 -3.37
N GLN A 66 3.95 -9.23 -3.98
CA GLN A 66 4.95 -9.95 -4.76
C GLN A 66 4.96 -9.36 -6.17
N VAL A 67 6.15 -8.96 -6.63
CA VAL A 67 6.34 -8.32 -7.93
C VAL A 67 7.36 -9.11 -8.73
N THR A 68 6.98 -9.54 -9.93
CA THR A 68 7.91 -10.11 -10.90
C THR A 68 8.29 -9.05 -11.90
N PHE A 69 9.58 -8.71 -11.98
CA PHE A 69 10.15 -7.81 -12.97
C PHE A 69 10.76 -8.59 -14.13
N CYS A 70 10.56 -8.10 -15.35
CA CYS A 70 11.15 -8.63 -16.58
C CYS A 70 11.68 -7.46 -17.42
N GLY A 71 12.93 -7.47 -17.83
CA GLY A 71 13.50 -6.38 -18.61
C GLY A 71 14.71 -6.80 -19.43
N ARG A 72 15.44 -5.80 -19.94
CA ARG A 72 16.71 -6.01 -20.66
C ARG A 72 17.78 -5.06 -20.13
N PHE A 73 18.97 -5.59 -19.89
CA PHE A 73 20.19 -4.85 -19.57
C PHE A 73 21.05 -4.69 -20.82
N ALA A 74 21.65 -3.50 -21.00
CA ALA A 74 22.47 -3.15 -22.16
C ALA A 74 21.84 -3.53 -23.52
N LYS A 75 20.50 -3.45 -23.62
CA LYS A 75 19.64 -3.85 -24.76
C LYS A 75 19.69 -5.35 -25.15
N LEU A 76 20.67 -6.11 -24.69
CA LEU A 76 20.97 -7.47 -25.15
C LEU A 76 20.65 -8.56 -24.13
N VAL A 77 20.83 -8.28 -22.83
CA VAL A 77 20.74 -9.32 -21.80
C VAL A 77 19.37 -9.27 -21.14
N PRO A 78 18.46 -10.22 -21.41
CA PRO A 78 17.18 -10.27 -20.71
C PRO A 78 17.41 -10.61 -19.24
N PHE A 79 16.58 -10.04 -18.36
CA PHE A 79 16.54 -10.42 -16.95
C PHE A 79 15.11 -10.65 -16.49
N ARG A 80 14.97 -11.52 -15.48
CA ARG A 80 13.71 -11.76 -14.77
C ARG A 80 14.02 -12.06 -13.32
N TYR A 81 13.32 -11.40 -12.40
CA TYR A 81 13.44 -11.67 -10.97
C TYR A 81 12.13 -11.32 -10.24
N ALA A 82 11.91 -11.94 -9.09
CA ALA A 82 10.76 -11.66 -8.23
C ALA A 82 11.22 -11.09 -6.89
N VAL A 83 10.45 -10.15 -6.35
CA VAL A 83 10.71 -9.53 -5.04
C VAL A 83 9.41 -9.36 -4.29
N THR A 84 9.49 -9.31 -2.96
CA THR A 84 8.38 -8.86 -2.11
C THR A 84 8.61 -7.40 -1.74
N LEU A 85 7.71 -6.53 -2.19
CA LEU A 85 7.69 -5.12 -1.83
C LEU A 85 6.80 -4.92 -0.60
N ARG A 86 7.27 -4.11 0.35
CA ARG A 86 6.55 -3.80 1.59
C ARG A 86 5.89 -2.44 1.52
N ILE A 87 4.60 -2.40 1.83
CA ILE A 87 3.78 -1.21 1.96
C ILE A 87 4.15 -0.52 3.29
N VAL A 88 4.45 0.77 3.21
CA VAL A 88 4.71 1.62 4.39
C VAL A 88 3.64 2.69 4.58
N GLN A 89 2.82 2.93 3.55
CA GLN A 89 1.62 3.75 3.61
C GLN A 89 0.63 3.22 2.56
N ASP A 90 -0.61 2.99 2.96
CA ASP A 90 -1.67 2.44 2.12
C ASP A 90 -2.80 3.48 1.97
N GLY A 91 -3.34 3.65 0.75
CA GLY A 91 -4.32 4.68 0.42
C GLY A 91 -4.46 4.91 -1.09
N ASP A 92 -4.88 6.10 -1.52
CA ASP A 92 -4.98 6.47 -2.96
C ASP A 92 -3.61 6.46 -3.64
N THR A 93 -2.57 6.79 -2.88
CA THR A 93 -1.17 6.58 -3.26
C THR A 93 -0.55 5.63 -2.25
N VAL A 94 -0.11 4.48 -2.75
CA VAL A 94 0.61 3.47 -1.98
C VAL A 94 2.09 3.84 -1.97
N VAL A 95 2.70 3.84 -0.79
CA VAL A 95 4.15 4.02 -0.63
C VAL A 95 4.76 2.67 -0.27
N LEU A 96 5.80 2.27 -0.99
CA LEU A 96 6.54 1.04 -0.78
C LEU A 96 8.00 1.37 -0.41
N ALA A 97 8.58 0.67 0.55
CA ALA A 97 9.98 0.89 0.91
C ALA A 97 10.63 -0.34 1.53
N GLY A 98 11.92 -0.52 1.25
CA GLY A 98 12.68 -1.60 1.84
C GLY A 98 14.17 -1.48 1.56
N SER A 99 14.90 -2.43 2.13
CA SER A 99 16.34 -2.54 1.96
C SER A 99 16.76 -3.99 1.92
N GLN A 100 17.83 -4.29 1.20
CA GLN A 100 18.44 -5.61 1.13
C GLN A 100 19.97 -5.50 1.08
N LYS A 101 20.66 -6.41 1.78
CA LYS A 101 22.12 -6.54 1.67
C LYS A 101 22.45 -7.26 0.36
N LEU A 102 23.14 -6.60 -0.58
CA LEU A 102 23.63 -7.20 -1.83
C LEU A 102 25.06 -7.76 -1.69
N GLY A 103 25.50 -8.01 -0.46
CA GLY A 103 26.85 -8.47 -0.14
C GLY A 103 27.91 -7.36 -0.18
N ARG A 104 29.16 -7.73 0.12
CA ARG A 104 30.26 -6.77 0.37
C ARG A 104 30.55 -5.86 -0.82
N LEU A 105 30.32 -6.34 -2.05
CA LEU A 105 30.70 -5.63 -3.28
C LEU A 105 29.70 -4.53 -3.67
N MET A 106 28.41 -4.79 -3.48
CA MET A 106 27.31 -3.89 -3.89
C MET A 106 26.70 -3.13 -2.69
N GLY A 107 27.03 -3.56 -1.47
CA GLY A 107 26.59 -2.91 -0.24
C GLY A 107 25.11 -3.08 0.02
N ASP A 108 24.52 -2.06 0.63
CA ASP A 108 23.12 -2.05 1.00
C ASP A 108 22.31 -1.44 -0.14
N TYR A 109 21.33 -2.19 -0.64
CA TYR A 109 20.33 -1.69 -1.57
C TYR A 109 19.15 -1.14 -0.79
N HIS A 110 18.72 0.07 -1.12
CA HIS A 110 17.54 0.72 -0.59
C HIS A 110 16.63 1.13 -1.74
N TYR A 111 15.33 1.06 -1.53
CA TYR A 111 14.36 1.60 -2.47
C TYR A 111 13.21 2.31 -1.75
N ARG A 112 12.63 3.28 -2.44
CA ARG A 112 11.36 3.90 -2.08
C ARG A 112 10.55 4.16 -3.34
N ALA A 113 9.30 3.72 -3.33
CA ALA A 113 8.38 3.87 -4.44
C ALA A 113 7.06 4.50 -4.01
N THR A 114 6.43 5.19 -4.95
CA THR A 114 5.06 5.68 -4.87
C THR A 114 4.29 5.10 -6.05
N ALA A 115 3.08 4.62 -5.81
CA ALA A 115 2.23 4.11 -6.87
C ALA A 115 0.77 4.43 -6.62
N ASN A 116 0.02 4.62 -7.70
CA ASN A 116 -1.44 4.76 -7.68
C ASN A 116 -2.05 3.81 -8.71
N GLY A 117 -3.31 4.06 -9.11
CA GLY A 117 -3.99 3.24 -10.11
C GLY A 117 -3.34 3.26 -11.49
N CYS A 118 -2.48 4.22 -11.80
CA CYS A 118 -1.97 4.48 -13.15
C CYS A 118 -0.46 4.40 -13.26
N VAL A 119 0.28 4.88 -12.26
CA VAL A 119 1.74 5.07 -12.32
C VAL A 119 2.40 4.42 -11.11
N PHE A 120 3.54 3.78 -11.35
CA PHE A 120 4.48 3.31 -10.35
C PHE A 120 5.84 3.98 -10.60
N HIS A 121 6.35 4.72 -9.62
CA HIS A 121 7.67 5.33 -9.68
C HIS A 121 8.47 4.90 -8.44
N SER A 122 9.65 4.32 -8.65
CA SER A 122 10.57 3.90 -7.60
C SER A 122 11.93 4.53 -7.80
N ASN A 123 12.57 4.98 -6.72
CA ASN A 123 14.00 5.29 -6.70
C ASN A 123 14.72 4.21 -5.91
N TYR A 124 15.90 3.84 -6.38
CA TYR A 124 16.80 2.91 -5.69
C TYR A 124 18.19 3.49 -5.52
N CYS A 125 18.89 3.04 -4.49
CA CYS A 125 20.27 3.41 -4.21
C CYS A 125 21.02 2.21 -3.62
N SER A 126 22.28 2.06 -4.01
CA SER A 126 23.24 1.09 -3.51
C SER A 126 24.64 1.72 -3.48
N LYS A 127 25.65 0.97 -3.01
CA LYS A 127 27.03 1.49 -2.95
C LYS A 127 27.59 1.93 -4.31
N LYS A 128 27.18 1.27 -5.40
CA LYS A 128 27.77 1.46 -6.74
C LYS A 128 26.80 1.96 -7.79
N ASP A 129 25.52 2.06 -7.46
CA ASP A 129 24.50 2.48 -8.42
C ASP A 129 23.31 3.11 -7.70
N HIS A 130 22.66 4.05 -8.38
CA HIS A 130 21.36 4.58 -8.01
C HIS A 130 20.59 4.91 -9.28
N GLY A 131 19.28 4.93 -9.19
CA GLY A 131 18.44 5.05 -10.36
C GLY A 131 16.96 4.96 -10.04
N TYR A 132 16.15 4.79 -11.08
CA TYR A 132 14.71 4.74 -10.93
C TYR A 132 14.05 3.72 -11.86
N PHE A 133 12.87 3.27 -11.46
CA PHE A 133 11.91 2.58 -12.31
C PHE A 133 10.69 3.48 -12.50
N HIS A 134 10.23 3.61 -13.74
CA HIS A 134 8.99 4.30 -14.07
C HIS A 134 8.12 3.33 -14.87
N LEU A 135 6.95 3.00 -14.35
CA LEU A 135 6.00 2.10 -15.00
C LEU A 135 4.60 2.72 -15.03
N GLU A 136 3.87 2.41 -16.09
CA GLU A 136 2.46 2.71 -16.25
C GLU A 136 1.65 1.41 -16.24
N ARG A 137 0.41 1.49 -15.76
CA ARG A 137 -0.52 0.36 -15.80
C ARG A 137 -0.86 0.02 -17.24
N ARG A 138 -0.91 -1.27 -17.55
CA ARG A 138 -1.31 -1.79 -18.86
C ARG A 138 -2.79 -2.17 -18.89
#